data_AF-A0A243S7S5-F1
#
_entry.id   AF-A0A243S7S5-F1
#
_cell.length_a   1.000
_cell.length_b   1.000
_cell.length_c   1.000
_cell.angle_alpha   90.00
_cell.angle_beta   90.00
_cell.angle_gamma   90.00
#
_symmetry.space_group_name_H-M   'P 1'
#
loop_
_entity.id
_entity.type
_entity.pdbx_description
1 polymer ?
#
loop_
_entity_poly.entity_id
_entity_poly.type
_entity_poly.pdbx_seq_one_letter_code
_entity_poly.pdbx_strand_id
1 'polypeptide(L)' 'MTRAPLRWQPDDGSAAILAAYARRGERPGAVLRRALLLLARADGVLDIRGRVPRPRRRP' A
#
# COMPACT_ATOMS: atom_id res chain seq x y z
N MET A 1 -19.55 5.11 16.45
CA MET A 1 -18.52 6.14 16.20
C MET A 1 -17.78 5.80 14.92
N THR A 2 -17.91 6.61 13.87
CA THR A 2 -17.21 6.38 12.59
C THR A 2 -15.76 6.84 12.73
N ARG A 3 -14.79 5.92 12.59
CA ARG A 3 -13.36 6.25 12.66
C ARG A 3 -13.01 7.15 11.47
N ALA A 4 -12.44 8.32 11.74
CA ALA A 4 -11.98 9.22 10.67
C ALA A 4 -10.93 8.50 9.80
N PRO A 5 -10.94 8.69 8.47
CA PRO A 5 -9.97 8.07 7.59
C PRO A 5 -8.55 8.53 7.95
N LEU A 6 -7.62 7.57 8.08
CA LEU A 6 -6.22 7.85 8.31
C LEU A 6 -5.65 8.61 7.10
N ARG A 7 -5.23 9.86 7.29
CA ARG A 7 -4.54 10.64 6.26
C ARG A 7 -3.04 10.43 6.45
N TRP A 8 -2.48 9.53 5.66
CA TRP A 8 -1.04 9.31 5.63
C TRP A 8 -0.33 10.54 5.03
N GLN A 9 0.78 10.95 5.65
CA GLN A 9 1.70 11.95 5.12
C GLN A 9 3.08 11.30 4.93
N PRO A 10 3.78 11.57 3.82
CA PRO A 10 5.12 11.05 3.59
C PRO A 10 6.13 11.70 4.53
N ASP A 11 7.00 10.89 5.11
CA ASP A 11 8.28 11.34 5.64
C ASP A 11 9.25 11.76 4.49
N ASP A 12 10.38 12.36 4.84
CA ASP A 12 11.35 12.86 3.86
C ASP A 12 11.86 11.78 2.89
N GLY A 13 12.08 10.56 3.38
CA GLY A 13 12.49 9.42 2.55
C GLY A 13 11.39 9.02 1.58
N SER A 14 10.16 8.86 2.09
CA SER A 14 8.98 8.61 1.27
C SER A 14 8.74 9.70 0.22
N ALA A 15 8.94 10.97 0.57
CA ALA A 15 8.80 12.10 -0.33
C ALA A 15 9.82 12.06 -1.48
N ALA A 16 11.08 11.72 -1.18
CA ALA A 16 12.12 11.55 -2.20
C ALA A 16 11.78 10.44 -3.20
N ILE A 17 11.25 9.31 -2.73
CA ILE A 17 10.80 8.21 -3.58
C ILE A 17 9.66 8.68 -4.49
N LEU A 18 8.63 9.31 -3.92
CA LEU A 18 7.49 9.81 -4.70
C LEU A 18 7.92 10.84 -5.74
N ALA A 19 8.87 11.73 -5.40
CA ALA A 19 9.43 12.70 -6.33
C ALA A 19 10.19 12.03 -7.50
N ALA A 20 10.95 10.97 -7.24
CA ALA A 20 11.67 10.23 -8.28
C ALA A 20 10.72 9.59 -9.32
N TYR A 21 9.57 9.07 -8.86
CA TYR A 21 8.55 8.52 -9.75
C TYR A 21 7.70 9.59 -10.44
N ALA A 22 7.44 10.72 -9.77
CA ALA A 22 6.77 11.86 -10.40
C ALA A 22 7.57 12.39 -11.60
N ARG A 23 8.90 12.40 -11.52
CA ARG A 23 9.79 12.74 -12.66
C ARG A 23 9.67 11.79 -13.85
N ARG A 24 9.16 10.56 -13.64
CA ARG A 24 8.87 9.57 -14.69
C ARG A 24 7.43 9.66 -15.21
N GLY A 25 6.65 10.63 -14.74
CA GLY A 25 5.24 10.83 -15.12
C GLY A 25 4.26 9.97 -14.32
N GLU A 26 4.70 9.24 -13.30
CA GLU A 26 3.81 8.42 -12.47
C GLU A 26 3.10 9.25 -11.39
N ARG A 27 1.81 8.99 -11.18
CA ARG A 27 1.02 9.67 -10.15
C ARG A 27 1.42 9.17 -8.75
N PRO A 28 1.69 10.04 -7.77
CA PRO A 28 2.12 9.63 -6.42
C PRO A 28 1.18 8.61 -5.75
N GLY A 29 -0.14 8.78 -5.91
CA GLY A 29 -1.12 7.85 -5.35
C GLY A 29 -1.05 6.44 -5.96
N ALA A 30 -0.67 6.31 -7.23
CA ALA A 30 -0.49 5.00 -7.88
C ALA A 30 0.77 4.30 -7.35
N VAL A 31 1.86 5.05 -7.18
CA VAL A 31 3.13 4.56 -6.61
C VAL A 31 2.91 4.07 -5.18
N LEU A 32 2.26 4.89 -4.34
CA LEU A 32 1.93 4.53 -2.96
C LEU A 32 1.06 3.26 -2.91
N ARG A 33 0.00 3.20 -3.73
CA ARG A 33 -0.86 2.01 -3.80
C ARG A 33 -0.07 0.76 -4.16
N ARG A 34 0.83 0.84 -5.14
CA ARG A 34 1.68 -0.29 -5.55
C ARG A 34 2.63 -0.71 -4.43
N ALA A 35 3.27 0.24 -3.75
CA ALA A 35 4.14 -0.03 -2.62
C ALA A 35 3.40 -0.74 -1.48
N LEU A 36 2.19 -0.26 -1.12
CA LEU A 36 1.36 -0.88 -0.09
C LEU A 36 0.92 -2.31 -0.46
N LEU A 37 0.60 -2.56 -1.73
CA LEU A 37 0.26 -3.92 -2.19
C LEU A 37 1.45 -4.87 -2.12
N LEU A 38 2.66 -4.39 -2.44
CA LEU A 38 3.89 -5.18 -2.32
C LEU A 38 4.21 -5.50 -0.87
N LEU A 39 4.12 -4.52 0.03
CA LEU A 39 4.31 -4.72 1.47
C LEU A 39 3.30 -5.72 2.03
N ALA A 40 2.00 -5.52 1.75
CA ALA A 40 0.95 -6.40 2.22
C ALA A 40 1.12 -7.84 1.71
N ARG A 41 1.69 -8.03 0.51
CA ARG A 41 2.03 -9.37 0.02
C ARG A 41 3.23 -9.97 0.74
N ALA A 42 4.28 -9.19 0.98
CA ALA A 42 5.48 -9.63 1.71
C ALA A 42 5.13 -10.04 3.15
N ASP A 43 4.21 -9.31 3.79
CA ASP A 43 3.71 -9.58 5.13
C ASP A 43 2.64 -10.70 5.17
N GLY A 44 2.29 -11.30 4.03
CA GLY A 44 1.29 -12.36 3.94
C GLY A 44 -0.16 -11.91 4.15
N VAL A 45 -0.41 -10.59 4.23
CA VAL A 45 -1.75 -9.99 4.32
C VAL A 45 -2.53 -10.18 3.02
N LEU A 46 -1.83 -10.18 1.88
CA LEU A 46 -2.41 -10.47 0.57
C LEU A 46 -1.80 -11.73 -0.05
N ASP A 47 -2.66 -12.53 -0.70
CA ASP A 47 -2.25 -13.68 -1.49
C ASP A 47 -1.59 -13.28 -2.83
N ILE A 48 -1.21 -14.28 -3.62
CA ILE A 48 -0.53 -14.04 -4.90
C ILE A 48 -1.41 -13.31 -5.94
N ARG A 49 -2.73 -13.29 -5.72
CA ARG A 49 -3.75 -12.66 -6.55
C ARG A 49 -4.20 -11.30 -5.97
N GLY A 50 -3.56 -10.82 -4.90
CA GLY A 50 -3.91 -9.56 -4.24
C GLY A 50 -5.18 -9.62 -3.41
N ARG A 51 -5.62 -10.82 -2.99
CA ARG A 51 -6.79 -11.01 -2.13
C ARG A 51 -6.37 -11.24 -0.69
N VAL A 52 -7.13 -10.72 0.26
CA VAL A 52 -6.95 -11.06 1.68
C VAL A 52 -7.28 -12.54 1.87
N PRO A 53 -6.35 -13.38 2.37
CA PRO A 53 -6.63 -14.78 2.64
C PRO A 53 -7.82 -14.88 3.58
N ARG A 54 -8.88 -15.57 3.16
CA ARG A 54 -9.97 -15.87 4.09
C ARG A 54 -9.47 -16.87 5.11
N PRO A 55 -9.68 -16.65 6.42
CA PRO A 55 -9.40 -17.68 7.40
C PRO A 55 -10.24 -18.89 7.00
N ARG A 56 -9.59 -20.04 6.74
CA ARG A 56 -10.31 -21.30 6.68
C ARG A 56 -10.89 -21.51 8.07
N ARG A 57 -12.21 -21.37 8.22
CA ARG A 57 -12.92 -21.88 9.39
C ARG A 57 -12.53 -23.35 9.50
N ARG A 58 -11.66 -23.68 10.45
CA ARG A 58 -11.42 -25.07 10.82
C ARG A 58 -12.72 -25.60 11.45
N PRO A 59 -13.17 -26.81 11.06
CA PRO A 59 -14.26 -27.49 11.75
C PRO A 59 -13.85 -27.84 13.19
#